data_AF-A0A429JQQ7-F1
#
_entry.id   AF-A0A429JQQ7-F1
#
_cell.length_a   1.000
_cell.length_b   1.000
_cell.length_c   1.000
_cell.angle_alpha   90.00
_cell.angle_beta   90.00
_cell.angle_gamma   90.00
#
_symmetry.space_group_name_H-M   'P 1'
#
loop_
_entity.id
_entity.type
_entity.pdbx_description
1 polymer ?
#
loop_
_entity_poly.entity_id
_entity_poly.type
_entity_poly.pdbx_seq_one_letter_code
_entity_poly.pdbx_strand_id
1 'polypeptide(L)'
;MLPGDPAWIDDARYVQETLDCLAAAAAVAHDYGEPEKYVLAHLPFQVAADTLGRIRFDMPPARRDAVFLMALPAFELEALWEVLGVLRRARDADDAAAEVYDLVRDYAMRCFTPPCDVDDVVADLERVLAVLVSQARADNVCRRVRTALWCSTSQKC
;
A
#
# COMPACT_ATOMS: atom_id res chain seq x y z
N MET A 1 -13.94 8.36 0.19
CA MET A 1 -14.18 8.29 1.65
C MET A 1 -13.21 7.32 2.31
N LEU A 2 -11.97 7.79 2.55
CA LEU A 2 -11.08 7.15 3.52
C LEU A 2 -11.75 7.20 4.92
N PRO A 3 -11.46 6.25 5.83
CA PRO A 3 -11.87 6.35 7.22
C PRO A 3 -11.43 7.70 7.80
N GLY A 4 -12.31 8.37 8.56
CA GLY A 4 -12.00 9.68 9.17
C GLY A 4 -10.98 9.61 10.31
N ASP A 5 -10.64 8.40 10.77
CA ASP A 5 -9.57 8.12 11.72
C ASP A 5 -8.31 7.68 10.94
N PRO A 6 -7.19 8.43 10.97
CA PRO A 6 -5.94 8.09 10.30
C PRO A 6 -5.13 7.02 11.03
N ALA A 7 -5.56 6.50 12.19
CA ALA A 7 -4.81 5.49 12.93
C ALA A 7 -4.37 4.30 12.06
N TRP A 8 -5.18 3.88 11.09
CA TRP A 8 -4.86 2.77 10.19
C TRP A 8 -3.60 2.99 9.31
N ILE A 9 -3.22 4.23 8.99
CA ILE A 9 -2.01 4.51 8.19
C ILE A 9 -0.78 4.77 9.09
N ASP A 10 -1.00 5.33 10.28
CA ASP A 10 0.08 5.51 11.26
C ASP A 10 0.52 4.16 11.85
N ASP A 11 -0.43 3.27 12.10
CA ASP A 11 -0.17 1.89 12.52
C ASP A 11 0.64 1.13 11.46
N ALA A 12 0.45 1.43 10.17
CA ALA A 12 1.17 0.80 9.06
C ALA A 12 2.53 1.45 8.73
N ARG A 13 3.06 2.36 9.58
CA ARG A 13 4.37 2.99 9.35
C ARG A 13 5.49 1.98 9.13
N TYR A 14 5.48 0.89 9.89
CA TYR A 14 6.48 -0.16 9.79
C TYR A 14 6.45 -0.88 8.43
N VAL A 15 5.29 -0.90 7.74
CA VAL A 15 5.17 -1.43 6.38
C VAL A 15 6.02 -0.59 5.44
N GLN A 16 5.88 0.74 5.48
CA GLN A 16 6.71 1.64 4.69
C GLN A 16 8.21 1.40 4.95
N GLU A 17 8.63 1.39 6.21
CA GLU A 17 10.04 1.21 6.58
C GLU A 17 10.59 -0.16 6.11
N THR A 18 9.76 -1.19 6.14
CA THR A 18 10.08 -2.52 5.60
C THR A 18 10.25 -2.48 4.08
N LEU A 19 9.38 -1.77 3.36
CA LEU A 19 9.47 -1.63 1.90
C LEU A 19 10.70 -0.79 1.50
N ASP A 20 11.04 0.24 2.26
CA ASP A 20 12.28 1.01 2.07
C ASP A 20 13.52 0.12 2.23
N CYS A 21 13.52 -0.78 3.23
CA CYS A 21 14.59 -1.76 3.42
C CYS A 21 14.70 -2.73 2.23
N LEU A 22 13.57 -3.26 1.74
CA LEU A 22 13.53 -4.13 0.56
C LEU A 22 14.02 -3.42 -0.70
N ALA A 23 13.61 -2.17 -0.92
CA ALA A 23 14.06 -1.37 -2.05
C ALA A 23 15.58 -1.19 -2.04
N ALA A 24 16.14 -0.83 -0.88
CA ALA A 24 17.59 -0.69 -0.72
C ALA A 24 18.33 -2.00 -0.96
N ALA A 25 17.84 -3.11 -0.40
CA ALA A 25 18.45 -4.43 -0.58
C ALA A 25 18.40 -4.90 -2.04
N ALA A 26 17.27 -4.67 -2.73
CA ALA A 26 17.11 -5.00 -4.14
C ALA A 26 18.00 -4.13 -5.05
N ALA A 27 18.22 -2.86 -4.70
CA ALA A 27 19.15 -2.00 -5.43
C ALA A 27 20.59 -2.50 -5.29
N VAL A 28 20.98 -2.87 -4.07
CA VAL A 28 22.30 -3.46 -3.81
C VAL A 28 22.46 -4.78 -4.57
N ALA A 29 21.48 -5.68 -4.53
CA ALA A 29 21.55 -6.94 -5.25
C ALA A 29 21.66 -6.73 -6.78
N HIS A 30 20.95 -5.73 -7.32
CA HIS A 30 21.09 -5.35 -8.73
C HIS A 30 22.53 -4.94 -9.07
N ASP A 31 23.15 -4.08 -8.25
CA ASP A 31 24.53 -3.61 -8.45
C ASP A 31 25.56 -4.76 -8.37
N TYR A 32 25.26 -5.81 -7.60
CA TYR A 32 26.07 -7.03 -7.52
C TYR A 32 25.74 -8.08 -8.59
N GLY A 33 24.82 -7.80 -9.51
CA GLY A 33 24.48 -8.72 -10.61
C GLY A 33 23.45 -9.80 -10.25
N GLU A 34 22.73 -9.63 -9.14
CA GLU A 34 21.64 -10.51 -8.68
C GLU A 34 20.28 -9.80 -8.69
N PRO A 35 19.82 -9.24 -9.84
CA PRO A 35 18.62 -8.40 -9.89
C PRO A 35 17.30 -9.10 -9.55
N GLU A 36 17.28 -10.43 -9.61
CA GLU A 36 16.09 -11.26 -9.36
C GLU A 36 16.01 -11.78 -7.92
N LYS A 37 17.03 -11.51 -7.09
CA LYS A 37 17.15 -12.07 -5.73
C LYS A 37 15.91 -11.85 -4.87
N TYR A 38 15.28 -10.67 -5.00
CA TYR A 38 14.11 -10.28 -4.20
C TYR A 38 12.80 -10.29 -5.02
N VAL A 39 12.74 -11.11 -6.07
CA VAL A 39 11.59 -11.31 -6.98
C VAL A 39 11.26 -10.12 -7.88
N LEU A 40 11.27 -8.90 -7.34
CA LEU A 40 11.08 -7.66 -8.08
C LEU A 40 12.38 -6.86 -8.12
N ALA A 41 12.49 -6.00 -9.13
CA ALA A 41 13.47 -4.92 -9.13
C ALA A 41 13.22 -3.96 -7.96
N HIS A 42 14.20 -3.12 -7.65
CA HIS A 42 14.11 -2.15 -6.53
C HIS A 42 12.99 -1.11 -6.71
N LEU A 43 12.68 -0.71 -7.95
CA LEU A 43 11.75 0.38 -8.23
C LEU A 43 10.32 0.13 -7.70
N PRO A 44 9.67 -1.03 -7.94
CA PRO A 44 8.37 -1.33 -7.33
C PRO A 44 8.34 -1.18 -5.80
N PHE A 45 9.36 -1.66 -5.09
CA PHE A 45 9.45 -1.51 -3.63
C PHE A 45 9.58 -0.03 -3.23
N GLN A 46 10.43 0.72 -3.92
CA GLN A 46 10.62 2.14 -3.65
C GLN A 46 9.35 2.94 -3.91
N VAL A 47 8.70 2.74 -5.05
CA VAL A 47 7.43 3.42 -5.40
C VAL A 47 6.35 3.11 -4.37
N ALA A 48 6.25 1.84 -3.94
CA ALA A 48 5.29 1.45 -2.90
C ALA A 48 5.59 2.15 -1.57
N ALA A 49 6.85 2.19 -1.14
CA ALA A 49 7.26 2.87 0.09
C ALA A 49 6.99 4.39 0.02
N ASP A 50 7.42 5.06 -1.05
CA ASP A 50 7.19 6.49 -1.27
C ASP A 50 5.69 6.82 -1.28
N THR A 51 4.87 5.95 -1.89
CA THR A 51 3.41 6.09 -1.92
C THR A 51 2.83 6.03 -0.52
N LEU A 52 3.21 5.04 0.31
CA LEU A 52 2.76 4.94 1.70
C LEU A 52 3.20 6.15 2.53
N GLY A 53 4.45 6.60 2.36
CA GLY A 53 4.98 7.78 3.03
C GLY A 53 4.21 9.04 2.69
N ARG A 54 3.87 9.23 1.40
CA ARG A 54 3.06 10.34 0.91
C ARG A 54 1.63 10.30 1.45
N ILE A 55 0.96 9.14 1.40
CA ILE A 55 -0.38 8.96 1.97
C ILE A 55 -0.39 9.38 3.44
N ARG A 56 0.59 8.93 4.22
CA ARG A 56 0.71 9.26 5.65
C ARG A 56 0.93 10.76 5.86
N PHE A 57 1.82 11.39 5.10
CA PHE A 57 2.11 12.82 5.23
C PHE A 57 0.93 13.70 4.82
N ASP A 58 0.25 13.35 3.75
CA ASP A 58 -0.88 14.11 3.20
C ASP A 58 -2.17 13.91 4.02
N MET A 59 -2.23 12.90 4.89
CA MET A 59 -3.41 12.63 5.72
C MET A 59 -3.56 13.67 6.84
N PRO A 60 -4.63 14.49 6.82
CA PRO A 60 -4.86 15.46 7.87
C PRO A 60 -5.31 14.78 9.17
N PRO A 61 -5.19 15.47 10.32
CA PRO A 61 -5.57 14.92 11.62
C PRO A 61 -7.03 14.47 11.66
N ALA A 62 -7.31 13.44 12.46
CA ALA A 62 -8.64 12.85 12.62
C ALA A 62 -9.71 13.93 12.89
N ARG A 63 -10.65 14.09 11.95
CA ARG A 63 -11.85 14.93 12.14
C ARG A 63 -13.07 14.05 11.93
N ARG A 64 -13.91 13.96 12.96
CA ARG A 64 -15.05 13.03 13.03
C ARG A 64 -16.08 13.17 11.89
N ASP A 65 -16.05 14.28 11.14
CA ASP A 65 -17.02 14.58 10.07
C ASP A 65 -16.38 14.91 8.71
N ALA A 66 -15.12 14.54 8.48
CA ALA A 66 -14.41 14.87 7.24
C ALA A 66 -14.31 13.68 6.27
N VAL A 67 -14.54 13.96 4.99
CA VAL A 67 -14.33 13.03 3.88
C VAL A 67 -13.06 13.40 3.16
N PHE A 68 -12.11 12.47 3.11
CA PHE A 68 -10.92 12.62 2.29
C PHE A 68 -11.07 11.85 0.98
N LEU A 69 -10.78 12.56 -0.10
CA LEU A 69 -10.67 12.01 -1.45
C LEU A 69 -9.21 12.15 -1.85
N MET A 70 -8.59 11.03 -2.19
CA MET A 70 -7.21 10.95 -2.61
C MET A 70 -7.17 10.30 -3.99
N ALA A 71 -6.48 10.95 -4.92
CA ALA A 71 -6.18 10.38 -6.22
C ALA A 71 -4.76 9.82 -6.19
N LEU A 72 -4.62 8.54 -6.53
CA LEU A 72 -3.33 7.91 -6.76
C LEU A 72 -3.15 7.66 -8.27
N PRO A 73 -1.97 7.95 -8.83
CA PRO A 73 -1.56 7.42 -10.12
C PRO A 73 -1.70 5.89 -10.18
N ALA A 74 -2.08 5.36 -11.34
CA ALA A 74 -2.26 3.92 -11.53
C ALA A 74 -0.98 3.12 -11.21
N PHE A 75 0.18 3.62 -11.61
CA PHE A 75 1.47 2.95 -11.38
C PHE A 75 1.82 2.81 -9.89
N GLU A 76 1.40 3.75 -9.04
CA GLU A 76 1.62 3.66 -7.59
C GLU A 76 0.75 2.55 -6.98
N LEU A 77 -0.50 2.45 -7.44
CA LEU A 77 -1.40 1.39 -7.01
C LEU A 77 -0.94 0.02 -7.52
N GLU A 78 -0.45 -0.06 -8.76
CA GLU A 78 0.13 -1.27 -9.34
C GLU A 78 1.35 -1.74 -8.53
N ALA A 79 2.27 -0.84 -8.20
CA ALA A 79 3.43 -1.17 -7.38
C ALA A 79 3.04 -1.75 -6.00
N LEU A 80 2.03 -1.16 -5.33
CA LEU A 80 1.52 -1.70 -4.07
C LEU A 80 0.95 -3.12 -4.22
N TRP A 81 0.25 -3.40 -5.32
CA TRP A 81 -0.29 -4.74 -5.61
C TRP A 81 0.81 -5.76 -5.94
N GLU A 82 1.82 -5.36 -6.71
CA GLU A 82 2.96 -6.22 -7.04
C GLU A 82 3.72 -6.62 -5.78
N VAL A 83 4.04 -5.64 -4.93
CA VAL A 83 4.73 -5.85 -3.65
C VAL A 83 3.90 -6.74 -2.72
N LEU A 84 2.60 -6.50 -2.61
CA LEU A 84 1.71 -7.39 -1.84
C LEU A 84 1.73 -8.83 -2.39
N GLY A 85 1.79 -8.99 -3.72
CA GLY A 85 1.93 -10.30 -4.36
C GLY A 85 3.19 -11.04 -3.92
N VAL A 86 4.33 -10.34 -3.87
CA VAL A 86 5.60 -10.91 -3.41
C VAL A 86 5.56 -11.26 -1.92
N LEU A 87 5.04 -10.36 -1.09
CA LEU A 87 4.95 -10.60 0.35
C LEU A 87 4.03 -11.79 0.69
N ARG A 88 2.92 -11.95 -0.04
CA ARG A 88 2.05 -13.13 0.10
C ARG A 88 2.76 -14.42 -0.29
N ARG A 89 3.54 -14.41 -1.38
CA ARG A 89 4.36 -15.57 -1.76
C ARG A 89 5.41 -15.90 -0.71
N ALA A 90 6.08 -14.88 -0.16
CA ALA A 90 7.05 -15.04 0.92
C ALA A 90 6.40 -15.66 2.17
N ARG A 91 5.23 -15.16 2.57
CA ARG A 91 4.41 -15.72 3.65
C ARG A 91 4.03 -17.18 3.40
N ASP A 92 3.61 -17.49 2.17
CA ASP A 92 3.13 -18.82 1.79
C ASP A 92 4.30 -19.82 1.54
N ALA A 93 5.52 -19.47 2.00
CA ALA A 93 6.75 -20.27 1.91
C ALA A 93 7.14 -20.67 0.47
N ASP A 94 6.90 -19.77 -0.49
CA ASP A 94 7.39 -19.92 -1.86
C ASP A 94 8.92 -19.78 -1.91
N ASP A 95 9.61 -20.82 -2.38
CA ASP A 95 11.07 -20.87 -2.48
C ASP A 95 11.66 -19.67 -3.24
N ALA A 96 10.98 -19.18 -4.28
CA ALA A 96 11.47 -18.04 -5.05
C ALA A 96 11.30 -16.70 -4.32
N ALA A 97 10.53 -16.65 -3.23
CA ALA A 97 10.38 -15.47 -2.37
C ALA A 97 11.06 -15.63 -0.99
N ALA A 98 11.88 -16.67 -0.80
CA ALA A 98 12.53 -16.98 0.48
C ALA A 98 13.45 -15.84 0.97
N GLU A 99 14.24 -15.23 0.08
CA GLU A 99 15.11 -14.09 0.41
C GLU A 99 14.32 -12.86 0.90
N VAL A 100 13.11 -12.66 0.35
CA VAL A 100 12.21 -11.60 0.82
C VAL A 100 11.69 -11.93 2.22
N TYR A 101 11.27 -13.17 2.46
CA TYR A 101 10.82 -13.61 3.77
C TYR A 101 11.90 -13.41 4.85
N ASP A 102 13.11 -13.89 4.59
CA ASP A 102 14.23 -13.80 5.53
C ASP A 102 14.61 -12.34 5.82
N LEU A 103 14.71 -11.50 4.79
CA LEU A 103 15.04 -10.08 4.98
C LEU A 103 13.96 -9.34 5.79
N VAL A 104 12.69 -9.53 5.46
CA VAL A 104 11.59 -8.87 6.18
C VAL A 104 11.55 -9.33 7.63
N ARG A 105 11.64 -10.65 7.89
CA ARG A 105 11.67 -11.19 9.25
C ARG A 105 12.86 -10.65 10.05
N ASP A 106 14.05 -10.68 9.48
CA ASP A 106 15.28 -10.25 10.16
C ASP A 106 15.27 -8.73 10.44
N TYR A 107 14.77 -7.93 9.50
CA TYR A 107 14.60 -6.50 9.68
C TYR A 107 13.57 -6.19 10.77
N ALA A 108 12.38 -6.80 10.68
CA ALA A 108 11.28 -6.54 11.60
C ALA A 108 11.62 -6.93 13.04
N MET A 109 12.28 -8.08 13.23
CA MET A 109 12.75 -8.54 14.54
C MET A 109 13.80 -7.62 15.18
N ARG A 110 14.58 -6.89 14.39
CA ARG A 110 15.67 -6.02 14.87
C ARG A 110 15.25 -4.57 15.03
N CYS A 111 14.31 -4.10 14.21
CA CYS A 111 14.02 -2.68 14.06
C CYS A 111 12.70 -2.25 14.74
N PHE A 112 11.79 -3.17 15.04
CA PHE A 112 10.47 -2.82 15.60
C PHE A 112 10.29 -3.29 17.04
N THR A 113 9.48 -2.55 17.79
CA THR A 113 9.10 -2.88 19.17
C THR A 113 7.62 -2.56 19.38
N PRO A 114 6.75 -3.56 19.61
CA PRO A 114 7.06 -4.99 19.62
C PRO A 114 7.54 -5.50 18.24
N PRO A 115 8.27 -6.62 18.19
CA PRO A 115 8.60 -7.26 16.91
C PRO A 115 7.32 -7.61 16.15
N CYS A 116 7.33 -7.41 14.85
CA CYS A 116 6.29 -7.89 13.94
C CYS A 116 6.88 -8.94 12.98
N ASP A 117 6.01 -9.72 12.35
CA ASP A 117 6.39 -10.73 11.36
C ASP A 117 5.91 -10.36 9.95
N VAL A 118 6.13 -11.28 9.00
CA VAL A 118 5.70 -11.09 7.61
C VAL A 118 4.17 -11.09 7.49
N ASP A 119 3.46 -11.83 8.36
CA ASP A 119 1.99 -11.86 8.38
C ASP A 119 1.42 -10.49 8.74
N ASP A 120 1.99 -9.82 9.73
CA ASP A 120 1.62 -8.47 10.14
C ASP A 120 1.79 -7.47 8.99
N VAL A 121 2.95 -7.49 8.32
CA VAL A 121 3.24 -6.62 7.17
C VAL A 121 2.25 -6.86 6.03
N VAL A 122 1.94 -8.12 5.72
CA VAL A 122 0.95 -8.48 4.70
C VAL A 122 -0.44 -7.98 5.09
N ALA A 123 -0.88 -8.26 6.33
CA ALA A 123 -2.23 -7.91 6.80
C ALA A 123 -2.45 -6.39 6.79
N ASP A 124 -1.44 -5.60 7.17
CA ASP A 124 -1.55 -4.16 7.19
C ASP A 124 -1.47 -3.55 5.78
N LEU A 125 -0.64 -4.09 4.89
CA LEU A 125 -0.65 -3.69 3.48
C LEU A 125 -1.99 -4.03 2.79
N GLU A 126 -2.58 -5.19 3.08
CA GLU A 126 -3.92 -5.57 2.63
C GLU A 126 -4.98 -4.60 3.14
N ARG A 127 -4.90 -4.18 4.40
CA ARG A 127 -5.80 -3.19 4.98
C ARG A 127 -5.69 -1.85 4.27
N VAL A 128 -4.47 -1.36 4.04
CA VAL A 128 -4.22 -0.13 3.28
C VAL A 128 -4.82 -0.23 1.88
N LEU A 129 -4.53 -1.29 1.14
CA LEU A 129 -5.07 -1.49 -0.20
C LEU A 129 -6.59 -1.63 -0.23
N ALA A 130 -7.19 -2.30 0.76
CA ALA A 130 -8.64 -2.39 0.89
C ALA A 130 -9.27 -1.01 1.12
N VAL A 131 -8.65 -0.15 1.92
CA VAL A 131 -9.08 1.23 2.15
C VAL A 131 -8.99 2.06 0.86
N LEU A 132 -7.91 1.91 0.09
CA LEU A 132 -7.70 2.60 -1.19
C LEU A 132 -8.69 2.12 -2.27
N VAL A 133 -8.92 0.81 -2.40
CA VAL A 133 -9.76 0.22 -3.47
C VAL A 133 -11.26 0.23 -3.15
N SER A 134 -11.65 0.20 -1.87
CA SER A 134 -13.07 0.38 -1.49
C SER A 134 -13.65 1.71 -2.00
N GLN A 135 -12.80 2.67 -2.36
CA GLN A 135 -13.19 3.94 -2.98
C GLN A 135 -13.53 3.83 -4.47
N ALA A 136 -12.89 2.93 -5.21
CA ALA A 136 -13.16 2.75 -6.65
C ALA A 136 -14.60 2.26 -6.91
N ARG A 137 -15.20 1.53 -5.95
CA ARG A 137 -16.60 1.10 -6.02
C ARG A 137 -17.58 2.21 -5.62
N ALA A 138 -17.19 3.11 -4.71
CA ALA A 138 -17.98 4.28 -4.32
C ALA A 138 -18.00 5.36 -5.41
N ASP A 139 -16.92 5.52 -6.19
CA ASP A 139 -16.86 6.49 -7.30
C ASP A 139 -17.82 6.14 -8.45
N ASN A 140 -18.06 4.86 -8.70
CA ASN A 140 -19.08 4.41 -9.65
C ASN A 140 -20.53 4.71 -9.18
N VAL A 141 -20.74 4.81 -7.86
CA VAL A 141 -22.04 5.22 -7.27
C VAL A 141 -22.17 6.75 -7.31
N CYS A 142 -21.13 7.50 -6.96
CA CYS A 142 -21.12 8.97 -7.07
C CYS A 142 -21.30 9.46 -8.50
N ARG A 143 -20.73 8.76 -9.50
CA ARG A 143 -20.95 9.10 -10.92
C ARG A 143 -22.39 8.83 -11.36
N ARG A 144 -23.04 7.75 -10.89
CA ARG A 144 -24.47 7.45 -11.15
C ARG A 144 -25.43 8.41 -10.45
N VAL A 145 -25.14 8.82 -9.21
CA VAL A 145 -25.96 9.81 -8.49
C VAL A 145 -25.86 11.18 -9.18
N ARG A 146 -24.66 11.58 -9.65
CA ARG A 146 -24.48 12.84 -10.40
C ARG A 146 -25.15 12.83 -11.78
N THR A 147 -25.23 11.69 -12.47
CA THR A 147 -26.02 11.57 -13.72
C THR A 147 -27.53 11.54 -13.47
N ALA A 148 -27.99 10.89 -12.39
CA ALA A 148 -29.42 10.86 -12.05
C ALA A 148 -29.97 12.25 -11.63
N LEU A 149 -29.18 13.04 -10.90
CA LEU A 149 -29.55 14.42 -10.52
C LEU A 149 -29.58 15.38 -11.70
N TRP A 150 -28.78 15.16 -12.74
CA TRP A 150 -28.81 16.00 -13.94
C TRP A 150 -29.95 15.65 -14.90
N CYS A 151 -30.36 14.38 -14.98
CA CYS A 151 -31.57 13.99 -15.74
C CYS A 151 -32.88 14.42 -15.05
N SER A 152 -32.93 14.49 -13.71
CA SER A 152 -34.14 14.90 -12.98
C SER A 152 -34.44 16.41 -13.04
N THR A 153 -33.47 17.24 -13.41
CA THR A 153 -33.63 18.71 -13.45
C THR A 153 -33.86 19.27 -14.85
N SER A 154 -33.79 18.43 -15.89
CA SER A 154 -33.98 18.86 -17.30
C SER A 154 -35.36 18.51 -17.88
N GLN A 155 -36.29 18.01 -17.06
CA GLN A 155 -37.59 17.51 -17.52
C GLN A 155 -38.79 18.29 -16.95
N LYS A 156 -38.66 19.62 -16.88
CA LYS A 156 -39.77 20.57 -16.75
C LYS A 156 -39.48 21.81 -17.61
N CYS A 157 -39.69 21.67 -18.91
CA CYS A 157 -40.12 22.76 -19.78
C CYS A 157 -41.48 22.36 -20.35
#